data_AF-A0A4R4TNM6-F1
#
_entry.id   AF-A0A4R4TNM6-F1
#
_cell.length_a   1.000
_cell.length_b   1.000
_cell.length_c   1.000
_cell.angle_alpha   90.00
_cell.angle_beta   90.00
_cell.angle_gamma   90.00
#
_symmetry.space_group_name_H-M   'P 1'
#
loop_
_entity.id
_entity.type
_entity.pdbx_description
1 polymer ?
#
loop_
_entity_poly.entity_id
_entity_poly.type
_entity_poly.pdbx_seq_one_letter_code
_entity_poly.pdbx_strand_id
1 'polypeptide(L)'
;MDNSSADWGWEDKTLPLCGPLHRSILALDLESSSTRTDLIKVELRNQLYLLLHRAMQAAGIDERFCEPIEDRGDGVLVLVQPTDEVPRSRLLTPFIPKLARLLVDYNAALPAADRPAYRLRMRAVVHAGDVLRDDHGPFGAEIDAAICQWPFGTPRRRP
;
A
#
# COMPACT_ATOMS: atom_id res chain seq x y z
N MET A 1 41.93 7.43 40.40
CA MET A 1 40.46 7.29 40.24
C MET A 1 40.18 7.60 38.79
N ASP A 2 40.07 6.53 38.02
CA ASP A 2 39.78 6.49 36.59
C ASP A 2 38.32 6.93 36.40
N ASN A 3 38.10 7.96 35.59
CA ASN A 3 36.78 8.40 35.15
C ASN A 3 36.57 7.93 33.71
N SER A 4 36.34 6.62 33.58
CA SER A 4 35.81 5.97 32.39
C SER A 4 34.41 6.53 32.10
N SER A 5 34.36 7.65 31.39
CA SER A 5 33.14 8.13 30.75
C SER A 5 32.89 7.24 29.54
N ALA A 6 32.02 6.25 29.72
CA ALA A 6 31.50 5.41 28.66
C ALA A 6 30.96 6.29 27.53
N ASP A 7 31.64 6.23 26.38
CA ASP A 7 31.21 6.78 25.11
C ASP A 7 30.06 5.91 24.59
N TRP A 8 28.85 6.20 25.05
CA TRP A 8 27.63 5.58 24.52
C TRP A 8 27.28 6.28 23.21
N GLY A 9 27.88 5.83 22.11
CA GLY A 9 27.55 6.29 20.76
C GLY A 9 26.07 6.10 20.45
N TRP A 10 25.29 7.19 20.46
CA TRP A 10 23.90 7.24 20.03
C TRP A 10 23.71 8.08 18.75
N GLU A 11 24.79 8.47 18.08
CA GLU A 11 24.77 9.35 16.89
C GLU A 11 24.70 8.55 15.59
N ASP A 12 23.72 7.64 15.50
CA ASP A 12 23.21 7.16 14.22
C ASP A 12 21.71 6.81 14.31
N LYS A 13 20.93 7.67 14.98
CA LYS A 13 19.47 7.55 15.03
C LYS A 13 18.88 8.06 13.72
N THR A 14 18.84 7.20 12.71
CA THR A 14 17.87 7.20 11.59
C THR A 14 17.28 8.58 11.30
N LEU A 15 18.14 9.53 10.92
CA LEU A 15 17.66 10.84 10.54
C LEU A 15 16.92 10.69 9.21
N PRO A 16 15.81 11.40 9.00
CA PRO A 16 15.11 11.35 7.73
C PRO A 16 16.11 11.62 6.59
N LEU A 17 16.19 10.70 5.63
CA LEU A 17 17.08 10.79 4.47
C LEU A 17 16.81 12.08 3.66
N CYS A 18 15.61 12.63 3.80
CA CYS A 18 15.18 13.94 3.32
C CYS A 18 14.16 14.52 4.31
N GLY A 19 13.95 15.85 4.30
CA GLY A 19 12.82 16.46 5.01
C GLY A 19 11.47 15.91 4.53
N PRO A 20 10.35 16.22 5.23
CA PRO A 20 9.04 15.69 4.88
C PRO A 20 8.67 15.97 3.42
N LEU A 21 8.31 14.92 2.68
CA LEU A 21 7.93 15.01 1.27
C LEU A 21 6.44 14.75 1.13
N HIS A 22 5.71 15.72 0.57
CA HIS A 22 4.29 15.53 0.29
C HIS A 22 4.09 14.40 -0.72
N ARG A 23 3.14 13.49 -0.46
CA ARG A 23 2.78 12.38 -1.35
C ARG A 23 1.28 12.18 -1.40
N SER A 24 0.78 11.73 -2.56
CA SER A 24 -0.49 11.01 -2.58
C SER A 24 -0.22 9.56 -2.22
N ILE A 25 -0.98 9.06 -1.26
CA ILE A 25 -0.82 7.76 -0.65
C ILE A 25 -1.98 6.89 -1.12
N LEU A 26 -1.68 5.81 -1.82
CA LEU A 26 -2.65 4.77 -2.15
C LEU A 26 -2.26 3.50 -1.42
N ALA A 27 -3.20 2.95 -0.66
CA ALA A 27 -3.02 1.65 -0.04
C ALA A 27 -4.13 0.71 -0.57
N LEU A 28 -3.78 -0.52 -0.95
CA LEU A 28 -4.71 -1.57 -1.41
C LEU A 28 -4.56 -2.89 -0.66
N ASP A 29 -5.63 -3.40 -0.05
CA ASP A 29 -5.63 -4.60 0.80
C ASP A 29 -6.47 -5.73 0.20
N LEU A 30 -6.05 -6.99 0.35
CA LEU A 30 -6.89 -8.15 0.06
C LEU A 30 -7.70 -8.58 1.28
N GLU A 31 -9.02 -8.63 1.14
CA GLU A 31 -9.86 -9.16 2.21
C GLU A 31 -9.71 -10.68 2.35
N SER A 32 -9.72 -11.15 3.60
CA SER A 32 -9.77 -12.57 3.98
C SER A 32 -8.60 -13.42 3.46
N SER A 33 -7.44 -12.80 3.23
CA SER A 33 -6.18 -13.47 2.83
C SER A 33 -5.77 -14.60 3.80
N SER A 34 -5.99 -14.41 5.09
CA SER A 34 -5.53 -15.30 6.17
C SER A 34 -6.17 -16.68 6.18
N THR A 35 -7.33 -16.84 5.54
CA THR A 35 -8.07 -18.12 5.47
C THR A 35 -7.68 -19.00 4.27
N ARG A 36 -6.78 -18.51 3.41
CA ARG A 36 -6.40 -19.16 2.14
C ARG A 36 -5.06 -19.89 2.27
N THR A 37 -4.85 -20.89 1.41
CA THR A 37 -3.54 -21.56 1.28
C THR A 37 -2.51 -20.61 0.69
N ASP A 38 -1.22 -20.85 0.94
CA ASP A 38 -0.16 -19.95 0.47
C ASP A 38 -0.07 -19.87 -1.05
N LEU A 39 -0.35 -20.97 -1.76
CA LEU A 39 -0.44 -20.96 -3.23
C LEU A 39 -1.56 -20.04 -3.73
N ILE A 40 -2.73 -20.05 -3.09
CA ILE A 40 -3.83 -19.15 -3.44
C ILE A 40 -3.44 -17.71 -3.11
N LYS A 41 -2.78 -17.46 -1.97
CA LYS A 41 -2.32 -16.11 -1.62
C LYS A 41 -1.37 -15.54 -2.67
N VAL A 42 -0.39 -16.33 -3.14
CA VAL A 42 0.54 -15.90 -4.19
C VAL A 42 -0.21 -15.54 -5.47
N GLU A 43 -1.15 -16.38 -5.90
CA GLU A 43 -1.95 -16.09 -7.09
C GLU A 43 -2.76 -14.79 -6.95
N LEU A 44 -3.47 -14.62 -5.83
CA LEU A 44 -4.28 -13.43 -5.61
C LEU A 44 -3.44 -12.15 -5.48
N ARG A 45 -2.22 -12.25 -4.95
CA ARG A 45 -1.26 -11.15 -4.94
C ARG A 45 -0.83 -10.79 -6.35
N ASN A 46 -0.49 -11.76 -7.19
CA ASN A 46 -0.18 -11.51 -8.60
C ASN A 46 -1.35 -10.82 -9.32
N GLN A 47 -2.58 -11.24 -9.06
CA GLN A 47 -3.77 -10.59 -9.60
C GLN A 47 -3.95 -9.17 -9.05
N LEU A 48 -3.68 -8.91 -7.77
CA LEU A 48 -3.71 -7.55 -7.22
C LEU A 48 -2.76 -6.64 -7.98
N TYR A 49 -1.48 -7.03 -8.14
CA TYR A 49 -0.50 -6.23 -8.87
C TYR A 49 -0.93 -6.01 -10.32
N LEU A 50 -1.39 -7.06 -11.01
CA LEU A 50 -1.87 -6.94 -12.38
C LEU A 50 -3.01 -5.93 -12.52
N LEU A 51 -3.99 -5.97 -11.62
CA LEU A 51 -5.11 -5.03 -11.65
C LEU A 51 -4.69 -3.61 -11.25
N LEU A 52 -3.78 -3.48 -10.29
CA LEU A 52 -3.16 -2.20 -9.90
C LEU A 52 -2.48 -1.53 -11.09
N HIS A 53 -1.52 -2.20 -11.75
CA HIS A 53 -0.79 -1.63 -12.89
C HIS A 53 -1.73 -1.26 -14.05
N ARG A 54 -2.70 -2.12 -14.37
CA ARG A 54 -3.71 -1.84 -15.41
C ARG A 54 -4.58 -0.62 -15.07
N ALA A 55 -4.94 -0.45 -13.80
CA ALA A 55 -5.70 0.71 -13.36
C ALA A 55 -4.86 1.99 -13.38
N MET A 56 -3.59 1.93 -12.96
CA MET A 56 -2.65 3.06 -13.01
C MET A 56 -2.43 3.52 -14.45
N GLN A 57 -2.13 2.59 -15.36
CA GLN A 57 -1.95 2.88 -16.78
C GLN A 57 -3.18 3.56 -17.39
N ALA A 58 -4.38 3.02 -17.14
CA ALA A 58 -5.62 3.60 -17.64
C ALA A 58 -5.97 4.96 -17.02
N ALA A 59 -5.48 5.25 -15.81
CA ALA A 59 -5.61 6.54 -15.16
C ALA A 59 -4.57 7.57 -15.62
N GLY A 60 -3.55 7.15 -16.39
CA GLY A 60 -2.42 8.00 -16.77
C GLY A 60 -1.43 8.22 -15.62
N ILE A 61 -1.36 7.28 -14.67
CA ILE A 61 -0.38 7.28 -13.59
C ILE A 61 0.79 6.43 -14.05
N ASP A 62 1.85 7.08 -14.51
CA ASP A 62 3.09 6.43 -14.93
C ASP A 62 3.92 6.05 -13.69
N GLU A 63 4.53 4.85 -13.72
CA GLU A 63 5.38 4.32 -12.65
C GLU A 63 6.56 5.24 -12.32
N ARG A 64 7.04 6.05 -13.28
CA ARG A 64 8.09 7.04 -13.05
C ARG A 64 7.70 8.13 -12.02
N PHE A 65 6.41 8.35 -11.83
CA PHE A 65 5.87 9.28 -10.83
C PHE A 65 5.56 8.58 -9.51
N CYS A 66 5.76 7.27 -9.44
CA CYS A 66 5.61 6.49 -8.23
C CYS A 66 6.98 6.24 -7.60
N GLU A 67 7.01 6.18 -6.29
CA GLU A 67 8.11 5.53 -5.60
C GLU A 67 8.03 4.02 -5.82
N PRO A 68 9.10 3.25 -5.54
CA PRO A 68 9.04 1.80 -5.56
C PRO A 68 7.82 1.30 -4.80
N ILE A 69 7.00 0.48 -5.46
CA ILE A 69 5.78 -0.04 -4.87
C ILE A 69 6.16 -0.96 -3.70
N GLU A 70 5.57 -0.70 -2.54
CA GLU A 70 5.91 -1.42 -1.32
C GLU A 70 4.91 -2.53 -1.05
N ASP A 71 5.41 -3.76 -1.07
CA ASP A 71 4.65 -4.93 -0.70
C ASP A 71 4.52 -5.02 0.82
N ARG A 72 3.28 -5.16 1.31
CA ARG A 72 2.97 -5.27 2.74
C ARG A 72 2.32 -6.60 3.08
N GLY A 73 2.58 -7.65 2.30
CA GLY A 73 2.02 -8.96 2.51
C GLY A 73 0.73 -9.16 1.71
N ASP A 74 -0.41 -8.96 2.31
CA ASP A 74 -1.71 -9.07 1.63
C ASP A 74 -2.23 -7.76 1.05
N GLY A 75 -1.40 -6.71 1.11
CA GLY A 75 -1.65 -5.48 0.40
C GLY A 75 -0.40 -4.77 -0.08
N VAL A 76 -0.66 -3.60 -0.65
CA VAL A 76 0.33 -2.80 -1.36
C VAL A 76 0.18 -1.33 -0.96
N LEU A 77 1.31 -0.66 -0.78
CA LEU A 77 1.42 0.78 -0.59
C LEU A 77 2.09 1.40 -1.82
N VAL A 78 1.43 2.40 -2.40
CA VAL A 78 1.94 3.19 -3.53
C VAL A 78 2.01 4.65 -3.11
N LEU A 79 3.21 5.22 -3.17
CA LEU A 79 3.43 6.64 -2.97
C LEU A 79 3.61 7.32 -4.31
N VAL A 80 2.74 8.28 -4.62
CA VAL A 80 2.76 9.03 -5.87
C VAL A 80 3.28 10.43 -5.60
N GLN A 81 4.27 10.84 -6.40
CA GLN A 81 4.87 12.17 -6.33
C GLN A 81 3.83 13.25 -6.70
N PRO A 82 3.78 14.37 -5.96
CA PRO A 82 2.89 15.48 -6.26
C PRO A 82 3.44 16.23 -7.47
N THR A 83 2.88 15.93 -8.62
CA THR A 83 3.24 16.55 -9.90
C THR A 83 1.98 17.05 -10.59
N ASP A 84 2.08 18.11 -11.37
CA ASP A 84 0.93 18.62 -12.14
C ASP A 84 0.48 17.61 -13.21
N GLU A 85 1.38 16.73 -13.64
CA GLU A 85 1.11 15.61 -14.52
C GLU A 85 0.21 14.55 -13.88
N VAL A 86 0.32 14.35 -12.57
CA VAL A 86 -0.45 13.35 -11.82
C VAL A 86 -1.12 13.98 -10.60
N PRO A 87 -2.18 14.79 -10.79
CA PRO A 87 -2.92 15.33 -9.66
C PRO A 87 -3.61 14.20 -8.90
N ARG A 88 -3.79 14.35 -7.59
CA ARG A 88 -4.47 13.35 -6.72
C ARG A 88 -5.85 12.93 -7.24
N SER A 89 -6.53 13.81 -7.97
CA SER A 89 -7.82 13.51 -8.61
C SER A 89 -7.74 12.34 -9.59
N ARG A 90 -6.55 12.02 -10.13
CA ARG A 90 -6.29 10.80 -10.93
C ARG A 90 -6.49 9.51 -10.13
N LEU A 91 -6.15 9.51 -8.84
CA LEU A 91 -6.42 8.36 -7.97
C LEU A 91 -7.93 8.18 -7.75
N LEU A 92 -8.65 9.26 -7.50
CA LEU A 92 -10.08 9.18 -7.15
C LEU A 92 -11.00 8.99 -8.36
N THR A 93 -10.74 9.69 -9.47
CA THR A 93 -11.71 9.83 -10.57
C THR A 93 -11.54 8.77 -11.65
N PRO A 94 -10.34 8.54 -12.23
CA PRO A 94 -10.15 7.45 -13.18
C PRO A 94 -9.64 6.15 -12.55
N PHE A 95 -8.72 6.20 -11.58
CA PHE A 95 -8.09 4.98 -11.05
C PHE A 95 -9.06 4.11 -10.24
N ILE A 96 -9.71 4.63 -9.18
CA ILE A 96 -10.62 3.82 -8.34
C ILE A 96 -11.75 3.18 -9.17
N PRO A 97 -12.47 3.90 -10.05
CA PRO A 97 -13.50 3.28 -10.87
C PRO A 97 -12.97 2.23 -11.84
N LYS A 98 -11.78 2.45 -12.41
CA LYS A 98 -11.14 1.46 -13.29
C LYS A 98 -10.74 0.21 -12.52
N LEU A 99 -10.13 0.35 -11.35
CA LEU A 99 -9.76 -0.77 -10.49
C LEU A 99 -11.00 -1.57 -10.07
N ALA A 100 -12.06 -0.89 -9.66
CA ALA A 100 -13.33 -1.53 -9.31
C ALA A 100 -13.91 -2.34 -10.48
N ARG A 101 -13.88 -1.78 -11.70
CA ARG A 101 -14.35 -2.50 -12.90
C ARG A 101 -13.49 -3.73 -13.21
N LEU A 102 -12.17 -3.58 -13.20
CA LEU A 102 -11.25 -4.69 -13.42
C LEU A 102 -11.44 -5.81 -12.39
N LEU A 103 -11.72 -5.46 -11.14
CA LEU A 103 -12.03 -6.40 -10.07
C LEU A 103 -13.33 -7.16 -10.31
N VAL A 104 -14.38 -6.47 -10.78
CA VAL A 104 -15.66 -7.09 -11.16
C VAL A 104 -15.46 -8.05 -12.32
N ASP A 105 -14.75 -7.63 -13.37
CA ASP A 105 -14.49 -8.44 -14.56
C ASP A 105 -13.69 -9.71 -14.22
N TYR A 106 -12.64 -9.58 -13.40
CA TYR A 106 -11.86 -10.72 -12.89
C TYR A 106 -12.77 -11.73 -12.15
N ASN A 107 -13.58 -11.24 -11.21
CA ASN A 107 -14.44 -12.11 -10.40
C ASN A 107 -15.54 -12.79 -11.22
N ALA A 108 -16.05 -12.11 -12.26
CA ALA A 108 -17.07 -12.66 -13.15
C ALA A 108 -16.52 -13.78 -14.03
N ALA A 109 -15.26 -13.67 -14.44
CA ALA A 109 -14.58 -14.66 -15.27
C ALA A 109 -14.22 -15.96 -14.54
N LEU A 110 -14.28 -15.98 -13.20
CA LEU A 110 -13.96 -17.18 -12.41
C LEU A 110 -14.98 -18.31 -12.64
N PRO A 111 -14.51 -19.55 -12.89
CA PRO A 111 -15.35 -20.74 -12.87
C PRO A 111 -16.11 -20.85 -11.55
N ALA A 112 -17.35 -21.36 -11.59
CA ALA A 112 -18.20 -21.45 -10.41
C ALA A 112 -17.55 -22.26 -9.26
N ALA A 113 -16.78 -23.29 -9.61
CA ALA A 113 -16.04 -24.12 -8.65
C ALA A 113 -14.91 -23.37 -7.92
N ASP A 114 -14.28 -22.39 -8.58
CA ASP A 114 -13.09 -21.70 -8.07
C ASP A 114 -13.43 -20.43 -7.29
N ARG A 115 -14.64 -19.87 -7.49
CA ARG A 115 -15.09 -18.63 -6.84
C ARG A 115 -14.87 -18.59 -5.31
N PRO A 116 -15.12 -19.65 -4.52
CA PRO A 116 -14.91 -19.60 -3.07
C PRO A 116 -13.44 -19.33 -2.68
N ALA A 117 -12.50 -19.90 -3.45
CA ALA A 117 -11.07 -19.78 -3.19
C ALA A 117 -10.47 -18.50 -3.80
N TYR A 118 -10.85 -18.19 -5.04
CA TYR A 118 -10.15 -17.20 -5.87
C TYR A 118 -10.87 -15.86 -6.03
N ARG A 119 -12.09 -15.71 -5.51
CA ARG A 119 -12.80 -14.42 -5.57
C ARG A 119 -11.99 -13.36 -4.82
N LEU A 120 -11.65 -12.31 -5.52
CA LEU A 120 -10.88 -11.19 -4.98
C LEU A 120 -11.81 -10.13 -4.43
N ARG A 121 -11.49 -9.62 -3.24
CA ARG A 121 -12.13 -8.48 -2.62
C ARG A 121 -11.01 -7.57 -2.13
N MET A 122 -11.10 -6.29 -2.47
CA MET A 122 -10.08 -5.31 -2.12
C MET A 122 -10.68 -4.20 -1.26
N ARG A 123 -9.86 -3.67 -0.34
CA ARG A 123 -10.09 -2.36 0.27
C ARG A 123 -9.09 -1.37 -0.30
N ALA A 124 -9.51 -0.13 -0.50
CA ALA A 124 -8.65 0.92 -1.00
C ALA A 124 -8.73 2.13 -0.07
N VAL A 125 -7.57 2.66 0.31
CA VAL A 125 -7.43 3.92 1.02
C VAL A 125 -6.67 4.88 0.11
N VAL A 126 -7.21 6.07 -0.10
CA VAL A 126 -6.52 7.16 -0.79
C VAL A 126 -6.38 8.30 0.19
N HIS A 127 -5.15 8.67 0.48
CA HIS A 127 -4.81 9.74 1.39
C HIS A 127 -3.72 10.63 0.79
N ALA A 128 -3.35 11.70 1.47
CA ALA A 128 -2.17 12.45 1.13
C ALA A 128 -1.68 13.31 2.27
N GLY A 129 -0.38 13.46 2.33
CA GLY A 129 0.28 14.19 3.39
C GLY A 129 1.78 14.04 3.27
N ASP A 130 2.47 14.55 4.28
CA ASP A 130 3.92 14.55 4.30
C ASP A 130 4.45 13.21 4.82
N VAL A 131 5.39 12.66 4.05
CA VAL A 131 6.02 11.37 4.30
C VAL A 131 7.50 11.59 4.61
N LEU A 132 7.97 10.97 5.70
CA LEU A 132 9.39 10.87 6.03
C LEU A 132 9.96 9.57 5.48
N ARG A 133 11.28 9.50 5.28
CA ARG A 133 11.97 8.27 4.85
C ARG A 133 13.24 8.04 5.65
N ASP A 134 13.50 6.78 5.97
CA ASP A 134 14.78 6.29 6.44
C ASP A 134 15.18 5.04 5.63
N ASP A 135 16.23 4.35 6.08
CA ASP A 135 16.71 3.11 5.45
C ASP A 135 15.72 1.94 5.52
N HIS A 136 14.66 2.04 6.34
CA HIS A 136 13.61 1.04 6.49
C HIS A 136 12.38 1.34 5.64
N GLY A 137 12.33 2.52 5.01
CA GLY A 137 11.27 2.94 4.11
C GLY A 137 10.53 4.18 4.60
N PRO A 138 9.32 4.42 4.07
CA PRO A 138 8.52 5.58 4.38
C PRO A 138 7.78 5.40 5.70
N PHE A 139 7.76 6.45 6.50
CA PHE A 139 7.08 6.50 7.80
C PHE A 139 6.50 7.88 8.06
N GLY A 140 5.63 7.99 9.07
CA GLY A 140 5.04 9.25 9.51
C GLY A 140 3.54 9.17 9.73
N ALA A 141 3.00 10.18 10.40
CA ALA A 141 1.61 10.19 10.86
C ALA A 141 0.58 10.02 9.73
N GLU A 142 0.89 10.49 8.53
CA GLU A 142 0.00 10.40 7.37
C GLU A 142 -0.04 8.98 6.78
N ILE A 143 1.08 8.25 6.87
CA ILE A 143 1.12 6.81 6.55
C ILE A 143 0.38 6.03 7.62
N ASP A 144 0.62 6.35 8.90
CA ASP A 144 -0.08 5.71 10.01
C ASP A 144 -1.59 5.94 9.94
N ALA A 145 -2.04 7.12 9.49
CA ALA A 145 -3.45 7.42 9.29
C ALA A 145 -4.04 6.61 8.13
N ALA A 146 -3.32 6.49 7.02
CA ALA A 146 -3.73 5.67 5.88
C ALA A 146 -3.79 4.17 6.25
N ILE A 147 -2.82 3.70 7.04
CA ILE A 147 -2.77 2.31 7.53
C ILE A 147 -3.77 2.08 8.68
N CYS A 148 -4.06 3.03 9.56
CA CYS A 148 -5.08 2.84 10.60
C CYS A 148 -6.49 2.72 10.04
N GLN A 149 -6.75 3.30 8.87
CA GLN A 149 -7.98 3.09 8.11
C GLN A 149 -8.03 1.71 7.43
N TRP A 150 -6.90 1.00 7.42
CA TRP A 150 -6.79 -0.40 7.06
C TRP A 150 -7.21 -1.28 8.25
N PRO A 151 -8.12 -2.24 8.07
CA PRO A 151 -8.57 -3.08 9.18
C PRO A 151 -7.60 -4.22 9.55
N PHE A 152 -6.29 -4.08 9.33
CA PHE A 152 -5.31 -4.97 9.95
C PHE A 152 -4.89 -4.39 11.30
N GLY A 153 -5.25 -5.08 12.39
CA GLY A 153 -4.51 -4.95 13.64
C GLY A 153 -5.21 -4.30 14.84
N THR A 154 -6.53 -4.14 14.89
CA THR A 154 -7.15 -4.05 16.23
C THR A 154 -7.18 -5.47 16.84
N PRO A 155 -6.60 -5.69 18.04
CA PRO A 155 -6.83 -6.94 18.73
C PRO A 155 -8.33 -7.02 18.98
N ARG A 156 -8.98 -8.08 18.48
CA ARG A 156 -10.31 -8.47 18.95
C ARG A 156 -10.20 -8.65 20.45
N ARG A 157 -10.63 -7.67 21.24
CA ARG A 157 -11.02 -7.93 22.62
C ARG A 157 -12.15 -8.95 22.54
N ARG A 158 -11.84 -10.21 22.85
CA ARG A 158 -12.88 -11.18 23.12
C ARG A 158 -13.55 -10.80 24.44
N PRO A 159 -14.88 -11.01 24.56
CA PRO A 159 -15.60 -10.82 25.81
C PRO A 159 -15.07 -11.78 26.90
#